data_AF-A0A7V9HF79-F1
#
_entry.id   AF-A0A7V9HF79-F1
#
_cell.length_a   1.000
_cell.length_b   1.000
_cell.length_c   1.000
_cell.angle_alpha   90.00
_cell.angle_beta   90.00
_cell.angle_gamma   90.00
#
_symmetry.space_group_name_H-M   'P 1'
#
loop_
_entity.id
_entity.type
_entity.pdbx_description
1 polymer ?
#
loop_
_entity_poly.entity_id
_entity_poly.type
_entity_poly.pdbx_seq_one_letter_code
_entity_poly.pdbx_strand_id
1 'polypeptide(L)'
;RDLHRLGVQIHTYTMLEKIEPGACHAYNIWNPAHKEVFEVDSVVLCTQRISDDALFHELRSDKARLEQEGIEGLYLIGDGAAPRMLVDVIFDGHRLGREIDSANPAMPLPFIRERRLWGDSSNADFESQLLASADVLPLDLLQSGASVPA
;
A
#
# COMPACT_ATOMS: atom_id res chain seq x y z
N ARG A 1 -15.23 17.99 8.93
CA ARG A 1 -15.80 19.32 9.26
C ARG A 1 -15.81 20.23 8.03
N ASP A 2 -14.76 20.22 7.21
CA ASP A 2 -14.68 21.10 6.03
C ASP A 2 -15.69 20.81 4.92
N LEU A 3 -15.91 19.54 4.53
CA LEU A 3 -16.89 19.20 3.49
C LEU A 3 -18.31 19.70 3.83
N HIS A 4 -18.72 19.50 5.09
CA HIS A 4 -20.00 20.02 5.59
C HIS A 4 -20.04 21.56 5.58
N ARG A 5 -18.96 22.22 6.03
CA ARG A 5 -18.85 23.69 5.99
C ARG A 5 -18.95 24.25 4.56
N LEU A 6 -18.46 23.50 3.58
CA LEU A 6 -18.52 23.84 2.17
C LEU A 6 -19.84 23.45 1.50
N GLY A 7 -20.78 22.86 2.24
CA GLY A 7 -22.08 22.43 1.69
C GLY A 7 -22.01 21.22 0.76
N VAL A 8 -20.92 20.44 0.81
CA VAL A 8 -20.78 19.23 -0.02
C VAL A 8 -21.77 18.17 0.46
N GLN A 9 -22.65 17.74 -0.44
CA GLN A 9 -23.58 16.64 -0.20
C GLN A 9 -22.84 15.30 -0.34
N ILE A 10 -22.99 14.42 0.65
CA ILE A 10 -22.31 13.12 0.71
C ILE A 10 -23.35 12.01 0.62
N HIS A 11 -23.32 11.28 -0.49
CA HIS A 11 -24.17 10.10 -0.72
C HIS A 11 -23.36 8.84 -0.40
N THR A 12 -23.53 8.31 0.81
CA THR A 12 -22.89 7.04 1.21
C THR A 12 -23.68 5.85 0.67
N TYR A 13 -23.02 4.68 0.60
CA TYR A 13 -23.66 3.44 0.13
C TYR A 13 -24.28 3.54 -1.27
N THR A 14 -23.86 4.53 -2.06
CA THR A 14 -24.39 4.84 -3.38
C THR A 14 -23.30 4.53 -4.41
N MET A 15 -23.65 3.74 -5.42
CA MET A 15 -22.73 3.36 -6.49
C MET A 15 -23.29 3.81 -7.83
N LEU A 16 -22.41 4.33 -8.69
CA LEU A 16 -22.78 4.80 -10.02
C LEU A 16 -23.02 3.61 -10.96
N GLU A 17 -24.16 3.61 -11.66
CA GLU A 17 -24.55 2.58 -12.63
C GLU A 17 -24.37 3.06 -14.07
N LYS A 18 -24.76 4.31 -14.35
CA LYS A 18 -24.76 4.87 -15.71
C LYS A 18 -24.57 6.38 -15.66
N ILE A 19 -23.92 6.93 -16.67
CA ILE A 19 -23.82 8.37 -16.91
C ILE A 19 -24.51 8.67 -18.24
N GLU A 20 -25.33 9.72 -18.26
CA GLU A 20 -26.00 10.26 -19.43
C GLU A 20 -25.78 11.78 -19.50
N PRO A 21 -26.04 12.44 -20.65
CA PRO A 21 -25.99 13.89 -20.71
C PRO A 21 -26.93 14.53 -19.68
N GLY A 22 -26.36 15.33 -18.77
CA GLY A 22 -27.11 16.06 -17.73
C GLY A 22 -27.48 15.25 -16.50
N ALA A 23 -27.23 13.93 -16.46
CA ALA A 23 -27.65 13.09 -15.34
C ALA A 23 -26.74 11.89 -15.10
N CYS A 24 -26.70 11.44 -13.84
CA CYS A 24 -26.04 10.19 -13.47
C CYS A 24 -27.00 9.30 -12.66
N HIS A 25 -27.03 8.02 -13.00
CA HIS A 25 -27.89 7.01 -12.39
C HIS A 25 -27.08 6.21 -11.41
N ALA A 26 -27.60 6.06 -10.20
CA ALA A 26 -26.97 5.34 -9.13
C ALA A 26 -27.94 4.37 -8.46
N TYR A 27 -27.39 3.48 -7.64
CA TYR A 27 -28.17 2.58 -6.81
C TYR A 27 -27.55 2.43 -5.43
N ASN A 28 -28.39 1.99 -4.48
CA ASN A 28 -27.91 1.64 -3.15
C ASN A 28 -27.20 0.27 -3.16
N ILE A 29 -25.98 0.19 -2.64
CA ILE A 29 -25.16 -1.04 -2.68
C ILE A 29 -25.79 -2.22 -1.90
N TRP A 30 -26.66 -1.95 -0.92
CA TRP A 30 -27.35 -2.98 -0.14
C TRP A 30 -28.72 -3.37 -0.72
N ASN A 31 -29.29 -2.53 -1.59
CA ASN A 31 -30.53 -2.81 -2.29
C ASN A 31 -30.44 -2.27 -3.73
N PRO A 32 -29.92 -3.06 -4.69
CA PRO A 32 -29.73 -2.60 -6.07
C PRO A 32 -31.00 -2.18 -6.82
N ALA A 33 -32.18 -2.56 -6.31
CA ALA A 33 -33.47 -2.11 -6.85
C ALA A 33 -33.82 -0.67 -6.42
N HIS A 34 -33.20 -0.15 -5.37
CA HIS A 34 -33.30 1.25 -4.98
C HIS A 34 -32.39 2.08 -5.90
N LYS A 35 -33.02 2.73 -6.89
CA LYS A 35 -32.38 3.60 -7.88
C LYS A 35 -32.54 5.06 -7.50
N GLU A 36 -31.50 5.85 -7.77
CA GLU A 36 -31.46 7.30 -7.60
C GLU A 36 -30.91 7.93 -8.89
N VAL A 37 -31.42 9.11 -9.24
CA VAL A 37 -30.95 9.89 -10.39
C VAL A 37 -30.51 11.25 -9.90
N PHE A 38 -29.30 11.65 -10.26
CA PHE A 38 -28.74 12.96 -9.94
C PHE A 38 -28.60 13.76 -11.23
N GLU A 39 -29.32 14.88 -11.32
CA GLU A 39 -29.11 15.88 -12.38
C GLU A 39 -27.81 16.63 -12.09
N VAL A 40 -26.85 16.56 -13.01
CA VAL A 40 -25.51 17.13 -12.87
C VAL A 40 -24.98 17.65 -14.20
N ASP A 41 -24.32 18.80 -14.18
CA ASP A 41 -23.65 19.36 -15.37
C ASP A 41 -22.34 18.63 -15.70
N SER A 42 -21.71 18.00 -14.72
CA SER A 42 -20.39 17.37 -14.86
C SER A 42 -20.20 16.22 -13.88
N VAL A 43 -19.48 15.19 -14.33
CA VAL A 43 -19.10 14.03 -13.51
C VAL A 43 -17.57 13.93 -13.45
N VAL A 44 -17.01 13.94 -12.25
CA VAL A 44 -15.58 13.71 -12.02
C VAL A 44 -15.38 12.26 -11.56
N LEU A 45 -14.70 11.46 -12.39
CA LEU A 45 -14.49 10.04 -12.13
C LEU A 45 -13.21 9.83 -11.31
N CYS A 46 -13.39 9.46 -10.04
CA CYS A 46 -12.31 9.05 -9.13
C CYS A 46 -12.42 7.55 -8.82
N THR A 47 -12.38 6.68 -9.84
CA THR A 47 -12.71 5.25 -9.71
C THR A 47 -11.49 4.40 -9.34
N GLN A 48 -10.45 4.42 -10.16
CA GLN A 48 -9.24 3.65 -9.97
C GLN A 48 -8.07 4.30 -10.71
N ARG A 49 -6.86 3.83 -10.41
CA ARG A 49 -5.65 4.09 -11.20
C ARG A 49 -5.29 2.83 -11.97
N ILE A 50 -4.63 3.01 -13.11
CA ILE A 50 -4.07 1.94 -13.93
C ILE A 50 -2.58 2.25 -14.07
N SER A 51 -1.73 1.22 -14.04
CA SER A 51 -0.30 1.36 -14.28
C SER A 51 -0.02 1.97 -15.66
N ASP A 52 0.96 2.87 -15.74
CA ASP A 52 1.57 3.29 -16.99
C ASP A 52 2.91 2.57 -17.16
N ASP A 53 2.87 1.41 -17.82
CA ASP A 53 3.97 0.46 -17.94
C ASP A 53 4.28 0.07 -19.40
N ALA A 54 3.74 0.80 -20.36
CA ALA A 54 3.86 0.51 -21.79
C ALA A 54 5.34 0.45 -22.24
N LEU A 55 6.16 1.43 -21.82
CA LEU A 55 7.59 1.47 -22.12
C LEU A 55 8.34 0.26 -21.55
N PHE A 56 7.99 -0.17 -20.33
CA PHE A 56 8.62 -1.34 -19.74
C PHE A 56 8.30 -2.60 -20.55
N HIS A 57 7.05 -2.77 -20.97
CA HIS A 57 6.64 -3.90 -21.80
C HIS A 57 7.27 -3.87 -23.20
N GLU A 58 7.41 -2.69 -23.81
CA GLU A 58 8.12 -2.50 -25.08
C GLU A 58 9.59 -2.96 -24.94
N LEU A 59 10.31 -2.44 -23.96
CA LEU A 59 11.72 -2.80 -23.73
C LEU A 59 11.89 -4.27 -23.38
N ARG A 60 11.02 -4.83 -22.53
CA ARG A 60 11.06 -6.23 -22.12
C ARG A 60 10.81 -7.20 -23.28
N SER A 61 10.15 -6.76 -24.35
CA SER A 61 9.82 -7.61 -25.50
C SER A 61 11.06 -8.03 -26.31
N ASP A 62 12.16 -7.28 -26.23
CA ASP A 62 13.41 -7.55 -26.96
C ASP A 62 14.60 -7.64 -26.01
N LYS A 63 14.64 -8.73 -25.23
CA LYS A 63 15.73 -8.99 -24.29
C LYS A 63 17.10 -9.07 -24.96
N ALA A 64 17.18 -9.61 -26.18
CA ALA A 64 18.44 -9.77 -26.88
C ALA A 64 19.06 -8.41 -27.24
N ARG A 65 18.25 -7.43 -27.64
CA ARG A 65 18.73 -6.06 -27.87
C ARG A 65 19.20 -5.39 -26.58
N LEU A 66 18.49 -5.58 -25.46
CA LEU A 66 18.96 -5.07 -24.16
C LEU A 66 20.35 -5.62 -23.82
N GLU A 67 20.55 -6.94 -24.00
CA GLU A 67 21.84 -7.59 -23.77
C GLU A 67 22.93 -7.06 -24.72
N GLN A 68 22.62 -6.82 -26.00
CA GLN A 68 23.56 -6.24 -26.97
C GLN A 68 24.02 -4.82 -26.61
N GLU A 69 23.14 -4.03 -25.99
CA GLU A 69 23.44 -2.67 -25.51
C GLU A 69 24.11 -2.67 -24.11
N GLY A 70 24.38 -3.84 -23.54
CA GLY A 70 25.02 -3.98 -22.23
C GLY A 70 24.09 -3.70 -21.05
N ILE A 71 22.76 -3.77 -21.25
CA ILE A 71 21.77 -3.59 -20.18
C ILE A 71 21.60 -4.92 -19.44
N GLU A 72 22.10 -4.99 -18.21
CA GLU A 72 22.10 -6.20 -17.37
C GLU A 72 20.76 -6.45 -16.67
N GLY A 73 19.95 -5.41 -16.48
CA GLY A 73 18.68 -5.50 -15.75
C GLY A 73 17.65 -4.45 -16.18
N LEU A 74 16.40 -4.90 -16.26
CA LEU A 74 15.23 -4.05 -16.50
C LEU A 74 14.19 -4.34 -15.42
N TYR A 75 13.87 -3.34 -14.61
CA TYR A 75 12.98 -3.48 -13.45
C TYR A 75 11.86 -2.44 -13.50
N LEU A 76 10.68 -2.85 -13.02
CA LEU A 76 9.51 -1.99 -12.88
C LEU A 76 9.23 -1.78 -11.39
N ILE A 77 9.11 -0.52 -10.96
CA ILE A 77 8.91 -0.16 -9.55
C ILE A 77 7.72 0.79 -9.38
N GLY A 78 7.24 0.90 -8.14
CA GLY A 78 6.23 1.90 -7.78
C GLY A 78 4.90 1.68 -8.49
N ASP A 79 4.26 2.79 -8.87
CA ASP A 79 2.94 2.78 -9.49
C ASP A 79 2.94 2.17 -10.90
N GLY A 80 4.08 2.18 -11.60
CA GLY A 80 4.23 1.45 -12.86
C GLY A 80 4.07 -0.06 -12.66
N ALA A 81 4.54 -0.62 -11.55
CA ALA A 81 4.34 -2.04 -11.23
C ALA A 81 2.92 -2.33 -10.74
N ALA A 82 2.43 -1.49 -9.83
CA ALA A 82 1.05 -1.52 -9.35
C ALA A 82 0.75 -0.22 -8.60
N PRO A 83 -0.39 0.46 -8.85
CA PRO A 83 -0.77 1.66 -8.12
C PRO A 83 -0.84 1.42 -6.60
N ARG A 84 -0.02 2.11 -5.83
CA ARG A 84 0.15 1.92 -4.37
C ARG A 84 0.17 3.23 -3.60
N MET A 85 0.30 3.12 -2.27
CA MET A 85 0.52 4.29 -1.42
C MET A 85 1.90 4.88 -1.71
N LEU A 86 2.04 6.20 -1.53
CA LEU A 86 3.31 6.90 -1.75
C LEU A 86 4.48 6.26 -0.98
N VAL A 87 4.23 5.81 0.25
CA VAL A 87 5.25 5.14 1.08
C VAL A 87 5.77 3.84 0.45
N ASP A 88 4.90 3.09 -0.22
CA ASP A 88 5.28 1.83 -0.88
C ASP A 88 6.05 2.11 -2.17
N VAL A 89 5.69 3.18 -2.90
CA VAL A 89 6.44 3.63 -4.09
C VAL A 89 7.86 4.04 -3.72
N ILE A 90 8.02 4.76 -2.61
CA ILE A 90 9.33 5.13 -2.06
C ILE A 90 10.09 3.88 -1.61
N PHE A 91 9.44 2.99 -0.87
CA PHE A 91 10.03 1.74 -0.40
C PHE A 91 10.55 0.90 -1.56
N ASP A 92 9.78 0.76 -2.63
CA ASP A 92 10.15 0.00 -3.81
C ASP A 92 11.45 0.46 -4.45
N GLY A 93 11.56 1.78 -4.69
CA GLY A 93 12.77 2.37 -5.22
C GLY A 93 13.95 2.24 -4.26
N HIS A 94 13.70 2.45 -2.96
CA HIS A 94 14.73 2.30 -1.94
C HIS A 94 15.26 0.87 -1.87
N ARG A 95 14.37 -0.12 -1.80
CA ARG A 95 14.70 -1.54 -1.76
C ARG A 95 15.49 -1.95 -3.00
N LEU A 96 14.98 -1.64 -4.19
CA LEU A 96 15.67 -1.99 -5.43
C LEU A 96 17.08 -1.38 -5.48
N GLY A 97 17.24 -0.12 -5.09
CA GLY A 97 18.55 0.52 -5.03
C GLY A 97 19.52 -0.12 -4.01
N ARG A 98 19.01 -0.65 -2.90
CA ARG A 98 19.82 -1.37 -1.90
C ARG A 98 20.18 -2.78 -2.34
N GLU A 99 19.34 -3.40 -3.15
CA GLU A 99 19.41 -4.82 -3.54
C GLU A 99 19.77 -5.01 -5.03
N ILE A 100 20.25 -3.95 -5.71
CA ILE A 100 20.48 -3.95 -7.16
C ILE A 100 21.53 -4.96 -7.61
N ASP A 101 22.51 -5.26 -6.75
CA ASP A 101 23.58 -6.24 -7.01
C ASP A 101 23.27 -7.63 -6.41
N SER A 102 22.05 -7.83 -5.90
CA SER A 102 21.64 -9.16 -5.42
C SER A 102 21.48 -10.15 -6.59
N ALA A 103 21.46 -11.45 -6.29
CA ALA A 103 21.31 -12.48 -7.32
C ALA A 103 20.01 -12.36 -8.14
N ASN A 104 18.97 -11.74 -7.58
CA ASN A 104 17.72 -11.42 -8.29
C ASN A 104 17.08 -10.15 -7.71
N PRO A 105 17.43 -8.94 -8.21
CA PRO A 105 16.94 -7.68 -7.64
C PRO A 105 15.43 -7.47 -7.75
N ALA A 106 14.77 -8.19 -8.66
CA ALA A 106 13.32 -8.20 -8.80
C ALA A 106 12.62 -8.89 -7.61
N MET A 107 13.33 -9.75 -6.88
CA MET A 107 12.82 -10.44 -5.70
C MET A 107 13.41 -9.83 -4.42
N PRO A 108 12.59 -9.32 -3.49
CA PRO A 108 13.07 -8.82 -2.21
C PRO A 108 13.87 -9.86 -1.44
N LEU A 109 14.98 -9.44 -0.83
CA LEU A 109 15.73 -10.31 0.08
C LEU A 109 14.89 -10.67 1.32
N PRO A 110 15.13 -11.84 1.94
CA PRO A 110 14.48 -12.18 3.20
C PRO A 110 14.90 -11.19 4.30
N PHE A 111 13.93 -10.76 5.09
CA PHE A 111 14.15 -9.95 6.29
C PHE A 111 14.09 -10.82 7.55
N ILE A 112 14.72 -10.35 8.62
CA ILE A 112 14.64 -11.00 9.93
C ILE A 112 13.20 -10.90 10.43
N ARG A 113 12.60 -12.04 10.76
CA ARG A 113 11.21 -12.12 11.23
C ARG A 113 11.22 -12.38 12.72
N GLU A 114 10.60 -11.48 13.47
CA GLU A 114 10.37 -11.67 14.89
C GLU A 114 9.21 -12.64 15.10
N ARG A 115 9.53 -13.91 15.27
CA ARG A 115 8.56 -14.99 15.45
C ARG A 115 8.99 -15.87 16.60
N ARG A 116 7.99 -16.38 17.31
CA ARG A 116 8.20 -17.50 18.21
C ARG A 116 8.63 -18.74 17.42
N LEU A 117 9.78 -19.28 17.77
CA LEU A 117 10.20 -20.58 17.28
C LEU A 117 9.46 -21.65 18.09
N TRP A 118 9.01 -22.69 17.40
CA TRP A 118 8.42 -23.85 18.05
C TRP A 118 9.55 -24.77 18.56
N GLY A 119 9.45 -25.26 19.80
CA GLY A 119 10.49 -26.08 20.45
C GLY A 119 11.05 -25.41 21.70
N ASP A 120 12.38 -25.31 21.80
CA ASP A 120 13.15 -24.82 22.96
C ASP A 120 13.02 -23.31 23.23
N SER A 121 11.89 -22.70 22.88
CA SER A 121 11.58 -21.30 23.15
C SER A 121 10.49 -21.21 24.21
N SER A 122 10.91 -20.93 25.44
CA SER A 122 10.05 -20.67 26.58
C SER A 122 9.53 -19.24 26.58
N ASN A 123 8.49 -18.94 27.37
CA ASN A 123 8.03 -17.57 27.55
C ASN A 123 9.12 -16.67 28.17
N ALA A 124 10.01 -17.22 28.99
CA ALA A 124 11.12 -16.48 29.60
C ALA A 124 12.11 -15.96 28.54
N ASP A 125 12.34 -16.71 27.46
CA ASP A 125 13.21 -16.27 26.37
C ASP A 125 12.62 -15.04 25.65
N PHE A 126 11.29 -14.99 25.49
CA PHE A 126 10.60 -13.82 24.91
C PHE A 126 10.59 -12.62 25.86
N GLU A 127 10.31 -12.85 27.14
CA GLU A 127 10.34 -11.80 28.16
C GLU A 127 11.72 -11.15 28.25
N SER A 128 12.80 -11.94 28.14
CA SER A 128 14.17 -11.40 28.13
C SER A 128 14.46 -10.46 26.95
N GLN A 129 13.95 -10.78 25.75
CA GLN A 129 14.12 -9.94 24.56
C GLN A 129 13.26 -8.68 24.62
N LEU A 130 12.03 -8.81 25.11
CA LEU A 130 11.12 -7.67 25.32
C LEU A 130 11.71 -6.70 26.35
N LEU A 131 12.20 -7.21 27.49
CA LEU A 131 12.79 -6.38 28.55
C LEU A 131 14.14 -5.77 28.18
N ALA A 132 14.84 -6.30 27.18
CA ALA A 132 16.05 -5.70 26.62
C ALA A 132 15.75 -4.60 25.58
N SER A 133 14.48 -4.43 25.21
CA SER A 133 14.02 -3.38 24.30
C SER A 133 13.80 -2.09 25.10
N ALA A 134 14.38 -0.97 24.67
CA ALA A 134 14.34 0.30 25.40
C ALA A 134 12.91 0.82 25.70
N ASP A 135 11.91 0.37 24.94
CA ASP A 135 10.54 0.88 25.00
C ASP A 135 9.56 0.01 25.81
N VAL A 136 10.01 -1.10 26.41
CA VAL A 136 9.12 -2.03 27.15
C VAL A 136 9.35 -1.88 28.65
N LEU A 137 8.44 -1.18 29.32
CA LEU A 137 8.39 -1.16 30.78
C LEU A 137 7.72 -2.43 31.32
N PRO A 138 8.33 -3.11 32.31
CA PRO A 138 7.66 -4.17 33.06
C PRO A 138 6.32 -3.68 33.63
N LEU A 139 5.29 -4.51 33.57
CA LEU A 139 3.91 -4.14 33.96
C LEU A 139 3.81 -3.72 35.44
N ASP A 140 4.64 -4.30 36.28
CA ASP A 140 4.86 -4.00 37.70
C ASP A 140 5.50 -2.61 37.93
N LEU A 141 6.35 -2.15 37.01
CA LEU A 141 6.89 -0.77 37.01
C LEU A 141 5.85 0.25 36.53
N LEU A 142 5.01 -0.10 35.55
CA LEU A 142 3.87 0.73 35.13
C LEU A 142 2.80 0.88 36.23
N GLN A 143 2.57 -0.17 37.02
CA GLN A 143 1.59 -0.18 38.11
C GLN A 143 2.08 0.49 39.40
N SER A 144 3.40 0.60 39.60
CA SER A 144 4.02 1.24 40.76
C SER A 144 4.31 2.73 40.58
N GLY A 145 4.09 3.30 39.38
CA GLY A 145 4.26 4.72 39.10
C GLY A 145 5.72 5.20 39.05
N ALA A 146 6.68 4.28 38.95
CA ALA A 146 8.10 4.61 38.87
C ALA A 146 8.50 5.07 37.46
N SER A 147 9.17 6.21 37.36
CA SER A 147 9.67 6.77 36.09
C SER A 147 10.93 6.06 35.62
N VAL A 148 11.08 5.94 34.29
CA VAL A 148 12.27 5.39 33.63
C VAL A 148 13.51 6.20 34.04
N PRO A 149 14.59 5.57 34.55
CA PRO A 149 15.87 6.26 34.70
C PRO A 149 16.48 6.53 33.32
N ALA A 150 17.05 7.72 33.16
CA ALA A 150 17.67 8.20 31.93
C ALA A 150 18.87 7.35 31.47
#